data_AF-A0A6J7PBP8-F1
#
_entry.id   AF-A0A6J7PBP8-F1
#
_cell.length_a   1.000
_cell.length_b   1.000
_cell.length_c   1.000
_cell.angle_alpha   90.00
_cell.angle_beta   90.00
_cell.angle_gamma   90.00
#
_symmetry.space_group_name_H-M   'P 1'
#
loop_
_entity.id
_entity.type
_entity.pdbx_description
1 polymer ?
#
loop_
_entity_poly.entity_id
_entity_poly.type
_entity_poly.pdbx_seq_one_letter_code
_entity_poly.pdbx_strand_id
1 'polypeptide(L)'
;MVVGIVGNQPQVLAGCLDIDASEKAARFVRTCDAFNIPLVTFVDVPGFLPGTEQEYGGIIRHGAKLLYAYCEATVPRIQIITRKGYGGAYVVMNSKSIGADLAYAWPSAEIAVMGAQGAVNIIFRKEIAEAGDKGVERTAELIDEYTERFANPYNAAERGYVDDVIEPRETRRVLVRALEMLRTKKEQLPQRKHGNVPL
;
A
#
# COMPACT_ATOMS: atom_id res chain seq x y z
N MET A 1 10.43 -0.40 23.51
CA MET A 1 9.68 -1.43 22.77
C MET A 1 10.36 -1.59 21.43
N VAL A 2 10.64 -2.82 21.01
CA VAL A 2 11.18 -3.10 19.67
C VAL A 2 10.04 -3.03 18.65
N VAL A 3 10.30 -2.52 17.45
CA VAL A 3 9.35 -2.46 16.34
C VAL A 3 10.03 -2.91 15.05
N GLY A 4 9.30 -3.64 14.21
CA GLY A 4 9.70 -4.00 12.85
C GLY A 4 9.24 -2.93 11.87
N ILE A 5 10.11 -2.54 10.94
CA ILE A 5 9.81 -1.52 9.93
C ILE A 5 9.81 -2.17 8.55
N VAL A 6 8.75 -1.93 7.79
CA VAL A 6 8.68 -2.21 6.36
C VAL A 6 8.44 -0.89 5.65
N GLY A 7 9.17 -0.60 4.57
CA GLY A 7 8.98 0.65 3.84
C GLY A 7 9.47 0.55 2.41
N ASN A 8 8.69 1.11 1.48
CA ASN A 8 9.16 1.31 0.12
C ASN A 8 10.34 2.30 0.13
N GLN A 9 11.28 2.13 -0.80
CA GLN A 9 12.39 3.07 -1.02
C GLN A 9 12.19 3.79 -2.36
N PRO A 10 11.57 4.98 -2.38
CA PRO A 10 11.23 5.67 -3.63
C PRO A 10 12.44 6.03 -4.50
N GLN A 11 13.65 6.10 -3.92
CA GLN A 11 14.89 6.37 -4.66
C GLN A 11 15.45 5.13 -5.40
N VAL A 12 14.89 3.95 -5.17
CA VAL A 12 15.31 2.69 -5.80
C VAL A 12 14.11 2.10 -6.54
N LEU A 13 14.21 1.99 -7.87
CA LEU A 13 13.12 1.50 -8.73
C LEU A 13 11.78 2.21 -8.49
N ALA A 14 11.81 3.51 -8.16
CA ALA A 14 10.63 4.30 -7.80
C ALA A 14 9.80 3.75 -6.62
N GLY A 15 10.35 2.82 -5.81
CA GLY A 15 9.66 2.19 -4.69
C GLY A 15 8.67 1.09 -5.06
N CYS A 16 8.71 0.60 -6.31
CA CYS A 16 7.82 -0.48 -6.76
C CYS A 16 8.06 -1.80 -6.00
N LEU A 17 7.04 -2.67 -6.00
CA LEU A 17 7.19 -4.05 -5.56
C LEU A 17 7.64 -4.94 -6.72
N ASP A 18 8.60 -5.81 -6.47
CA ASP A 18 9.03 -6.88 -7.36
C ASP A 18 9.09 -8.21 -6.59
N ILE A 19 9.56 -9.28 -7.24
CA ILE A 19 9.73 -10.60 -6.61
C ILE A 19 10.58 -10.50 -5.34
N ASP A 20 11.77 -9.90 -5.45
CA ASP A 20 12.76 -9.87 -4.38
C ASP A 20 12.29 -9.05 -3.18
N ALA A 21 11.70 -7.87 -3.42
CA ALA A 21 11.12 -7.03 -2.38
C ALA A 21 9.96 -7.75 -1.68
N SER A 22 9.11 -8.46 -2.44
CA SER A 22 7.98 -9.20 -1.88
C SER A 22 8.44 -10.34 -0.97
N GLU A 23 9.39 -11.16 -1.42
CA GLU A 23 9.90 -12.27 -0.62
C GLU A 23 10.66 -11.78 0.63
N LYS A 24 11.49 -10.74 0.46
CA LYS A 24 12.23 -10.10 1.55
C LYS A 24 11.29 -9.62 2.65
N ALA A 25 10.30 -8.81 2.29
CA ALA A 25 9.36 -8.25 3.25
C ALA A 25 8.47 -9.33 3.85
N ALA A 26 8.00 -10.31 3.07
CA ALA A 26 7.14 -11.39 3.56
C ALA A 26 7.83 -12.19 4.69
N ARG A 27 9.09 -12.58 4.49
CA ARG A 27 9.83 -13.32 5.51
C ARG A 27 10.09 -12.47 6.76
N PHE A 28 10.37 -11.18 6.58
CA PHE A 28 10.56 -10.25 7.71
C PHE A 28 9.28 -10.07 8.53
N VAL A 29 8.14 -9.82 7.87
CA VAL A 29 6.82 -9.68 8.52
C VAL A 29 6.48 -10.91 9.34
N ARG A 30 6.61 -12.11 8.78
CA ARG A 30 6.36 -13.38 9.50
C ARG A 30 7.32 -13.58 10.67
N THR A 31 8.57 -13.11 10.54
CA THR A 31 9.55 -13.16 11.64
C THR A 31 9.12 -12.23 12.77
N CYS A 32 8.73 -10.99 12.47
CA CYS A 32 8.22 -10.07 13.49
C CYS A 32 6.98 -10.63 14.18
N ASP A 33 6.03 -11.16 13.42
CA ASP A 33 4.81 -11.76 13.98
C ASP A 33 5.11 -12.94 14.90
N ALA A 34 5.94 -13.89 14.46
CA ALA A 34 6.32 -15.06 15.25
C ALA A 34 7.01 -14.72 16.58
N PHE A 35 7.67 -13.57 16.67
CA PHE A 35 8.37 -13.10 17.87
C PHE A 35 7.65 -11.94 18.58
N ASN A 36 6.38 -11.70 18.28
CA ASN A 36 5.54 -10.68 18.92
C ASN A 36 6.09 -9.25 18.79
N ILE A 37 6.74 -8.94 17.68
CA ILE A 37 7.28 -7.61 17.37
C ILE A 37 6.24 -6.83 16.54
N PRO A 38 5.71 -5.69 17.04
CA PRO A 38 4.81 -4.82 16.27
C PRO A 38 5.40 -4.37 14.94
N LEU A 39 4.55 -4.18 13.94
CA LEU A 39 4.92 -3.76 12.60
C LEU A 39 4.44 -2.34 12.29
N VAL A 40 5.35 -1.51 11.80
CA VAL A 40 5.03 -0.20 11.22
C VAL A 40 5.45 -0.22 9.75
N THR A 41 4.48 0.03 8.86
CA THR A 41 4.67 -0.04 7.41
C THR A 41 4.53 1.35 6.80
N PHE A 42 5.57 1.85 6.13
CA PHE A 42 5.56 3.11 5.39
C PHE A 42 5.32 2.86 3.90
N VAL A 43 4.34 3.54 3.31
CA VAL A 43 3.86 3.26 1.96
C VAL A 43 4.11 4.44 1.02
N ASP A 44 4.95 4.19 0.01
CA ASP A 44 5.13 5.02 -1.18
C ASP A 44 5.42 4.10 -2.36
N VAL A 45 4.37 3.46 -2.86
CA VAL A 45 4.42 2.39 -3.87
C VAL A 45 3.59 2.76 -5.10
N PRO A 46 4.20 2.87 -6.29
CA PRO A 46 3.48 3.15 -7.52
C PRO A 46 2.80 1.90 -8.12
N GLY A 47 3.13 0.71 -7.63
CA GLY A 47 2.64 -0.55 -8.18
C GLY A 47 3.70 -1.66 -8.13
N PHE A 48 3.47 -2.70 -8.90
CA PHE A 48 4.45 -3.74 -9.17
C PHE A 48 5.34 -3.36 -10.36
N LEU A 49 6.60 -3.81 -10.36
CA LEU A 49 7.53 -3.62 -11.46
C LEU A 49 7.00 -4.34 -12.71
N PRO A 50 6.74 -3.64 -13.83
CA PRO A 50 6.35 -4.29 -15.07
C PRO A 50 7.54 -5.03 -15.70
N GLY A 51 7.31 -6.22 -16.25
CA GLY A 51 8.33 -6.92 -17.03
C GLY A 51 7.99 -8.40 -17.24
N THR A 52 8.35 -8.94 -18.41
CA THR A 52 8.18 -10.37 -18.72
C THR A 52 8.97 -11.25 -17.76
N GLU A 53 10.13 -10.79 -17.30
CA GLU A 53 10.95 -11.48 -16.29
C GLU A 53 10.22 -11.64 -14.96
N GLN A 54 9.41 -10.65 -14.55
CA GLN A 54 8.60 -10.73 -13.33
C GLN A 54 7.49 -11.78 -13.49
N GLU A 55 6.79 -11.77 -14.63
CA GLU A 55 5.72 -12.73 -14.92
C GLU A 55 6.25 -14.17 -15.00
N TYR A 56 7.28 -14.42 -15.83
CA TYR A 56 7.89 -15.75 -15.95
C TYR A 56 8.63 -16.18 -14.68
N GLY A 57 9.17 -15.23 -13.90
CA GLY A 57 9.74 -15.48 -12.58
C GLY A 57 8.71 -15.86 -11.52
N GLY A 58 7.42 -15.64 -11.78
CA GLY A 58 6.32 -16.00 -10.91
C GLY A 58 5.95 -14.92 -9.89
N ILE A 59 5.95 -13.64 -10.29
CA ILE A 59 5.54 -12.53 -9.44
C ILE A 59 4.18 -12.74 -8.77
N ILE A 60 3.25 -13.45 -9.41
CA ILE A 60 1.93 -13.76 -8.83
C ILE A 60 2.08 -14.52 -7.50
N ARG A 61 2.84 -15.63 -7.48
CA ARG A 61 3.03 -16.43 -6.25
C ARG A 61 3.96 -15.74 -5.26
N HIS A 62 4.97 -15.02 -5.75
CA HIS A 62 5.95 -14.34 -4.90
C HIS A 62 5.37 -13.10 -4.22
N GLY A 63 4.67 -12.25 -4.98
CA GLY A 63 3.95 -11.08 -4.47
C GLY A 63 2.87 -11.46 -3.46
N ALA A 64 2.17 -12.58 -3.70
CA ALA A 64 1.16 -13.09 -2.78
C ALA A 64 1.72 -13.50 -1.40
N LYS A 65 3.02 -13.80 -1.27
CA LYS A 65 3.66 -14.09 0.02
C LYS A 65 3.58 -12.91 0.98
N LEU A 66 3.78 -11.68 0.49
CA LEU A 66 3.73 -10.49 1.33
C LEU A 66 2.31 -10.19 1.80
N LEU A 67 1.34 -10.30 0.88
CA LEU A 67 -0.09 -10.21 1.22
C LEU A 67 -0.46 -11.24 2.28
N TYR A 68 -0.09 -12.50 2.08
CA TYR A 68 -0.35 -13.58 3.02
C TYR A 68 0.29 -13.32 4.39
N ALA A 69 1.55 -12.85 4.42
CA ALA A 69 2.28 -12.54 5.64
C ALA A 69 1.58 -11.46 6.48
N TYR A 70 1.06 -10.40 5.85
CA TYR A 70 0.26 -9.41 6.57
C TYR A 70 -1.09 -9.97 7.02
N CYS A 71 -1.81 -10.71 6.15
CA CYS A 71 -3.12 -11.27 6.50
C CYS A 71 -3.08 -12.25 7.68
N GLU A 72 -1.99 -12.99 7.88
CA GLU A 72 -1.87 -13.90 9.02
C GLU A 72 -1.25 -13.27 10.27
N ALA A 73 -0.69 -12.06 10.18
CA ALA A 73 -0.03 -11.42 11.30
C ALA A 73 -1.04 -10.87 12.32
N THR A 74 -0.84 -11.26 13.57
CA THR A 74 -1.68 -10.93 14.74
C THR A 74 -1.05 -9.90 15.66
N VAL A 75 0.25 -9.60 15.49
CA VAL A 75 0.90 -8.46 16.15
C VAL A 75 0.21 -7.14 15.80
N PRO A 76 0.44 -6.06 16.59
CA PRO A 76 0.00 -4.73 16.20
C PRO A 76 0.59 -4.31 14.84
N ARG A 77 -0.27 -3.88 13.92
CA ARG A 77 0.07 -3.47 12.55
C ARG A 77 -0.42 -2.05 12.29
N ILE A 78 0.52 -1.14 12.03
CA ILE A 78 0.22 0.26 11.71
C ILE A 78 0.73 0.58 10.30
N GLN A 79 -0.09 1.21 9.47
CA GLN A 79 0.27 1.68 8.13
C GLN A 79 0.38 3.22 8.13
N ILE A 80 1.42 3.77 7.52
CA ILE A 80 1.59 5.20 7.25
C ILE A 80 1.81 5.39 5.75
N ILE A 81 0.84 5.95 5.05
CA ILE A 81 0.93 6.23 3.62
C ILE A 81 1.52 7.63 3.46
N THR A 82 2.77 7.70 2.98
CA THR A 82 3.50 8.96 2.87
C THR A 82 3.25 9.66 1.54
N ARG A 83 3.07 8.88 0.46
CA ARG A 83 2.78 9.41 -0.88
C ARG A 83 1.99 8.40 -1.71
N LYS A 84 2.62 7.60 -2.59
CA LYS A 84 1.85 6.76 -3.52
C LYS A 84 1.30 5.51 -2.84
N GLY A 85 0.04 5.20 -3.10
CA GLY A 85 -0.60 3.95 -2.71
C GLY A 85 -1.54 3.49 -3.83
N TYR A 86 -1.01 2.84 -4.86
CA TYR A 86 -1.80 2.46 -6.03
C TYR A 86 -2.14 0.97 -6.11
N GLY A 87 -3.39 0.69 -6.48
CA GLY A 87 -3.85 -0.61 -6.93
C GLY A 87 -3.58 -1.76 -5.96
N GLY A 88 -3.17 -2.91 -6.51
CA GLY A 88 -2.85 -4.10 -5.71
C GLY A 88 -1.68 -3.87 -4.75
N ALA A 89 -0.74 -2.99 -5.09
CA ALA A 89 0.41 -2.72 -4.23
C ALA A 89 0.02 -1.98 -2.94
N TYR A 90 -0.96 -1.07 -3.00
CA TYR A 90 -1.55 -0.47 -1.79
C TYR A 90 -2.10 -1.53 -0.85
N VAL A 91 -2.83 -2.51 -1.40
CA VAL A 91 -3.42 -3.60 -0.60
C VAL A 91 -2.33 -4.45 0.03
N VAL A 92 -1.32 -4.85 -0.75
CA VAL A 92 -0.20 -5.67 -0.30
C VAL A 92 0.62 -4.99 0.79
N MET A 93 0.75 -3.65 0.76
CA MET A 93 1.51 -2.87 1.72
C MET A 93 0.74 -2.59 3.03
N ASN A 94 0.14 -3.63 3.63
CA ASN A 94 -0.58 -3.58 4.91
C ASN A 94 -1.80 -2.65 4.92
N SER A 95 -2.67 -2.75 3.91
CA SER A 95 -3.90 -1.94 3.92
C SER A 95 -4.87 -2.34 5.03
N LYS A 96 -5.77 -1.43 5.38
CA LYS A 96 -6.84 -1.71 6.34
C LYS A 96 -7.79 -2.82 5.88
N SER A 97 -7.97 -2.98 4.57
CA SER A 97 -8.76 -4.06 3.97
C SER A 97 -8.22 -5.46 4.27
N ILE A 98 -6.96 -5.57 4.70
CA ILE A 98 -6.31 -6.85 5.08
C ILE A 98 -5.97 -6.92 6.58
N GLY A 99 -6.66 -6.12 7.39
CA GLY A 99 -6.62 -6.21 8.85
C GLY A 99 -5.51 -5.40 9.52
N ALA A 100 -4.95 -4.38 8.87
CA ALA A 100 -4.14 -3.40 9.61
C ALA A 100 -4.99 -2.75 10.70
N ASP A 101 -4.44 -2.61 11.91
CA ASP A 101 -5.18 -2.08 13.07
C ASP A 101 -5.45 -0.58 12.93
N LEU A 102 -4.45 0.15 12.43
CA LEU A 102 -4.51 1.57 12.18
C LEU A 102 -3.82 1.92 10.86
N ALA A 103 -4.46 2.76 10.06
CA ALA A 103 -3.92 3.28 8.82
C ALA A 103 -3.98 4.81 8.85
N TYR A 104 -2.84 5.47 8.66
CA TYR A 104 -2.75 6.92 8.57
C TYR A 104 -2.22 7.31 7.19
N ALA A 105 -2.65 8.47 6.70
CA ALA A 105 -2.14 9.05 5.47
C ALA A 105 -1.59 10.45 5.72
N TRP A 106 -0.55 10.83 4.99
CA TRP A 106 -0.15 12.24 4.89
C TRP A 106 -1.04 12.98 3.89
N PRO A 107 -1.11 14.33 3.94
CA PRO A 107 -1.81 15.11 2.92
C PRO A 107 -1.27 14.88 1.50
N SER A 108 0.01 14.50 1.39
CA SER A 108 0.66 14.13 0.13
C SER A 108 0.32 12.72 -0.39
N ALA A 109 -0.51 11.97 0.32
CA ALA A 109 -0.83 10.60 -0.06
C ALA A 109 -1.81 10.55 -1.24
N GLU A 110 -1.46 9.76 -2.24
CA GLU A 110 -2.26 9.51 -3.43
C GLU A 110 -2.74 8.06 -3.39
N ILE A 111 -4.01 7.84 -3.03
CA ILE A 111 -4.61 6.51 -2.90
C ILE A 111 -5.60 6.31 -4.05
N ALA A 112 -5.25 5.46 -5.01
CA ALA A 112 -6.01 5.29 -6.23
C ALA A 112 -5.92 3.85 -6.79
N VAL A 113 -6.82 3.50 -7.70
CA VAL A 113 -6.83 2.18 -8.35
C VAL A 113 -5.59 1.98 -9.24
N MET A 114 -5.15 3.04 -9.92
CA MET A 114 -3.95 3.09 -10.75
C MET A 114 -3.47 4.54 -10.88
N GLY A 115 -2.29 4.75 -11.48
CA GLY A 115 -1.78 6.11 -11.74
C GLY A 115 -2.70 6.91 -12.66
N ALA A 116 -2.80 8.23 -12.42
CA ALA A 116 -3.74 9.12 -13.09
C ALA A 116 -3.66 9.06 -14.62
N GLN A 117 -2.45 9.08 -15.20
CA GLN A 117 -2.25 8.95 -16.64
C GLN A 117 -2.87 7.67 -17.22
N GLY A 118 -2.71 6.54 -16.53
CA GLY A 118 -3.27 5.26 -16.94
C GLY A 118 -4.80 5.26 -16.85
N ALA A 119 -5.34 5.81 -15.77
CA ALA A 119 -6.78 5.92 -15.56
C ALA A 119 -7.44 6.81 -16.63
N VAL A 120 -6.88 7.99 -16.89
CA VAL A 120 -7.41 8.96 -17.86
C VAL A 120 -7.43 8.38 -19.28
N ASN A 121 -6.36 7.71 -19.69
CA ASN A 121 -6.26 7.09 -21.01
C ASN A 121 -7.30 5.99 -21.25
N ILE A 122 -7.82 5.39 -20.17
CA ILE A 122 -8.88 4.37 -20.25
C ILE A 122 -10.27 5.01 -20.18
N ILE A 123 -10.49 5.87 -19.18
CA ILE A 123 -11.80 6.48 -18.88
C ILE A 123 -12.21 7.47 -19.98
N PHE A 124 -11.30 8.35 -20.38
CA PHE A 124 -11.55 9.44 -21.32
C PHE A 124 -11.03 9.15 -22.73
N ARG A 125 -10.80 7.86 -23.05
CA ARG A 125 -10.23 7.43 -24.35
C ARG A 125 -10.94 8.04 -25.56
N LYS A 126 -12.28 8.10 -25.51
CA LYS A 126 -13.10 8.66 -26.60
C LYS A 126 -12.95 10.17 -26.70
N GLU A 127 -13.04 10.87 -25.58
CA GLU A 127 -12.92 12.32 -25.51
C GLU A 127 -11.54 12.81 -25.99
N ILE A 128 -10.47 12.10 -25.60
CA ILE A 128 -9.11 12.39 -26.05
C ILE A 128 -8.98 12.16 -27.57
N ALA A 129 -9.60 11.11 -28.11
CA ALA A 129 -9.59 10.83 -29.54
C ALA A 129 -10.39 11.88 -30.34
N GLU A 130 -11.51 12.37 -29.79
CA GLU A 130 -12.35 13.41 -30.39
C GLU A 130 -11.68 14.80 -30.35
N ALA A 131 -10.76 15.03 -29.41
CA ALA A 131 -10.01 16.30 -29.28
C ALA A 131 -8.97 16.54 -30.40
N GLY A 132 -8.66 15.53 -31.23
CA GLY A 132 -7.75 15.67 -32.37
C GLY A 132 -6.38 16.25 -31.98
N ASP A 133 -5.97 17.33 -32.63
CA ASP A 133 -4.69 18.00 -32.40
C ASP A 133 -4.52 18.56 -30.97
N LYS A 134 -5.62 18.78 -30.25
CA LYS A 134 -5.61 19.21 -28.84
C LYS A 134 -5.60 18.06 -27.84
N GLY A 135 -5.51 16.81 -28.32
CA GLY A 135 -5.58 15.62 -27.48
C GLY A 135 -4.52 15.60 -26.37
N VAL A 136 -3.32 16.12 -26.62
CA VAL A 136 -2.23 16.19 -25.62
C VAL A 136 -2.57 17.16 -24.49
N GLU A 137 -2.98 18.39 -24.83
CA GLU A 137 -3.40 19.41 -23.86
C GLU A 137 -4.61 18.92 -23.05
N ARG A 138 -5.62 18.36 -23.74
CA ARG A 138 -6.80 17.80 -23.09
C ARG A 138 -6.47 16.65 -22.16
N THR A 139 -5.53 15.79 -22.54
CA THR A 139 -5.07 14.69 -21.68
C THR A 139 -4.42 15.22 -20.41
N ALA A 140 -3.59 16.26 -20.50
CA ALA A 140 -2.95 16.87 -19.34
C ALA A 140 -3.99 17.48 -18.37
N GLU A 141 -4.96 18.24 -18.89
CA GLU A 141 -6.05 18.79 -18.09
C GLU A 141 -6.84 17.70 -17.34
N LEU A 142 -7.19 16.61 -18.04
CA LEU A 142 -7.92 15.49 -17.45
C LEU A 142 -7.11 14.75 -16.38
N ILE A 143 -5.78 14.68 -16.51
CA ILE A 143 -4.89 14.09 -15.49
C ILE A 143 -4.87 14.94 -14.24
N ASP A 144 -4.76 16.25 -14.37
CA ASP A 144 -4.76 17.16 -13.23
C ASP A 144 -6.11 17.10 -12.50
N GLU A 145 -7.21 17.15 -13.25
CA GLU A 145 -8.57 17.02 -12.69
C GLU A 145 -8.75 15.65 -12.00
N TYR A 146 -8.30 14.56 -12.62
CA TYR A 146 -8.39 13.23 -12.03
C TYR A 146 -7.57 13.13 -10.75
N THR A 147 -6.36 13.69 -10.75
CA THR A 147 -5.46 13.65 -9.60
C THR A 147 -6.05 14.41 -8.43
N GLU A 148 -6.55 15.63 -8.66
CA GLU A 148 -7.17 16.46 -7.63
C GLU A 148 -8.43 15.79 -7.05
N ARG A 149 -9.29 15.24 -7.91
CA ARG A 149 -10.58 14.66 -7.48
C ARG A 149 -10.44 13.28 -6.85
N PHE A 150 -9.59 12.43 -7.39
CA PHE A 150 -9.57 11.00 -7.05
C PHE A 150 -8.30 10.55 -6.34
N ALA A 151 -7.13 11.08 -6.72
CA ALA A 151 -5.83 10.64 -6.20
C ALA A 151 -5.41 11.44 -4.95
N ASN A 152 -6.32 11.54 -3.98
CA ASN A 152 -6.09 12.19 -2.69
C ASN A 152 -6.48 11.24 -1.54
N PRO A 153 -6.03 11.47 -0.29
CA PRO A 153 -6.29 10.54 0.80
C PRO A 153 -7.70 10.67 1.38
N TYR A 154 -8.41 11.76 1.08
CA TYR A 154 -9.70 12.10 1.69
C TYR A 154 -10.80 11.14 1.25
N ASN A 155 -10.80 10.71 -0.02
CA ASN A 155 -11.72 9.68 -0.49
C ASN A 155 -11.58 8.35 0.28
N ALA A 156 -10.35 7.99 0.67
CA ALA A 156 -10.08 6.79 1.46
C ALA A 156 -10.48 6.99 2.94
N ALA A 157 -10.27 8.20 3.48
CA ALA A 157 -10.67 8.57 4.83
C ALA A 157 -12.20 8.57 5.02
N GLU A 158 -12.97 9.13 4.07
CA GLU A 158 -14.44 9.11 4.08
C GLU A 158 -15.02 7.69 4.17
N ARG A 159 -14.30 6.71 3.61
CA ARG A 159 -14.68 5.29 3.61
C ARG A 159 -14.10 4.49 4.79
N GLY A 160 -13.29 5.13 5.65
CA GLY A 160 -12.61 4.47 6.75
C GLY A 160 -11.49 3.50 6.34
N TYR A 161 -11.01 3.57 5.09
CA TYR A 161 -9.82 2.83 4.65
C TYR A 161 -8.52 3.42 5.21
N VAL A 162 -8.58 4.69 5.63
CA VAL A 162 -7.60 5.39 6.44
C VAL A 162 -8.33 5.92 7.67
N ASP A 163 -7.74 5.78 8.86
CA ASP A 163 -8.27 6.25 10.13
C ASP A 163 -8.20 7.76 10.28
N ASP A 164 -7.11 8.37 9.82
CA ASP A 164 -6.90 9.82 9.89
C ASP A 164 -5.87 10.31 8.85
N VAL A 165 -6.04 11.56 8.41
CA VAL A 165 -5.07 12.27 7.57
C VAL A 165 -4.27 13.20 8.47
N ILE A 166 -3.00 12.85 8.69
CA ILE A 166 -2.14 13.50 9.68
C ILE A 166 -1.01 14.28 9.04
N GLU A 167 -0.66 15.41 9.65
CA GLU A 167 0.54 16.18 9.26
C GLU A 167 1.81 15.33 9.44
N PRO A 168 2.79 15.36 8.50
CA PRO A 168 3.99 14.53 8.58
C PRO A 168 4.75 14.64 9.90
N ARG A 169 4.79 15.85 10.48
CA ARG A 169 5.44 16.14 11.78
C ARG A 169 4.78 15.43 12.96
N GLU A 170 3.52 15.02 12.83
CA GLU A 170 2.77 14.35 13.89
C GLU A 170 2.93 12.83 13.89
N THR A 171 3.48 12.25 12.82
CA THR A 171 3.65 10.80 12.63
C THR A 171 4.22 10.12 13.87
N ARG A 172 5.29 10.67 14.47
CA ARG A 172 5.90 10.11 15.68
C ARG A 172 4.93 10.09 16.86
N ARG A 173 4.22 11.19 17.10
CA ARG A 173 3.27 11.33 18.22
C ARG A 173 2.11 10.36 18.06
N VAL A 174 1.63 10.17 16.84
CA VAL A 174 0.55 9.24 16.52
C VAL A 174 1.01 7.79 16.69
N LEU A 175 2.19 7.44 16.15
CA LEU A 175 2.76 6.10 16.29
C LEU A 175 2.97 5.68 17.75
N VAL A 176 3.47 6.59 18.61
CA VAL A 176 3.67 6.29 20.04
C VAL A 176 2.32 5.93 20.70
N ARG A 177 1.29 6.75 20.49
CA ARG A 177 -0.04 6.52 21.07
C ARG A 177 -0.72 5.26 20.52
N ALA A 178 -0.61 5.05 19.21
CA ALA A 178 -1.11 3.87 18.53
C ALA A 178 -0.48 2.58 19.09
N LEU A 179 0.85 2.56 19.21
CA LEU A 179 1.56 1.40 19.75
C LEU A 179 1.21 1.16 21.22
N GLU A 180 1.06 2.19 22.04
CA GLU A 180 0.62 2.09 23.44
C GLU A 180 -0.78 1.48 23.56
N MET A 181 -1.72 1.95 22.73
CA MET A 181 -3.10 1.43 22.69
C MET A 181 -3.14 -0.03 22.25
N LEU A 182 -2.36 -0.41 21.24
CA LEU A 182 -2.37 -1.76 20.66
C LEU A 182 -1.57 -2.79 21.47
N ARG A 183 -0.91 -2.40 22.57
CA ARG A 183 -0.10 -3.34 23.40
C ARG A 183 -0.87 -4.55 23.90
N THR A 184 -2.18 -4.42 24.07
CA THR A 184 -3.06 -5.46 24.59
C THR A 184 -3.86 -6.17 23.50
N LYS A 185 -3.55 -5.92 22.21
CA LYS A 185 -4.19 -6.58 21.07
C LYS A 185 -4.13 -8.10 21.24
N LYS A 186 -5.28 -8.74 21.02
CA LYS A 186 -5.42 -10.20 20.92
C LYS A 186 -6.32 -10.50 19.73
N GLU A 187 -5.82 -11.35 18.84
CA GLU A 187 -6.53 -11.77 17.64
C GLU A 187 -6.47 -13.29 17.54
N GLN A 188 -7.56 -13.94 17.14
CA GLN A 188 -7.63 -15.38 16.98
C GLN A 188 -7.82 -15.73 15.52
N LEU A 189 -6.96 -16.59 14.99
CA LEU A 189 -7.08 -17.15 13.66
C LEU A 189 -7.84 -18.49 13.69
N PRO A 190 -8.44 -18.92 12.56
CA PRO A 190 -9.05 -20.24 12.45
C PRO A 190 -8.08 -21.38 12.83
N GLN A 191 -8.58 -22.40 13.54
CA GLN A 191 -7.77 -23.53 13.95
C GLN A 191 -7.27 -24.34 12.75
N ARG A 192 -5.96 -24.52 12.65
CA ARG A 192 -5.27 -25.27 11.59
C ARG A 192 -3.91 -25.75 12.09
N LYS A 193 -3.34 -26.79 11.47
CA LYS A 193 -1.95 -27.23 11.77
C LYS A 193 -0.93 -26.15 11.38
N HIS A 194 -1.11 -25.58 10.20
CA HIS A 194 -0.37 -24.45 9.65
C HIS A 194 -1.15 -23.88 8.46
N GLY A 195 -0.72 -22.73 7.95
CA GLY A 195 -1.21 -22.17 6.69
C GLY A 195 -0.69 -22.90 5.44
N ASN A 196 -1.19 -22.50 4.27
CA ASN A 196 -0.69 -22.94 2.97
C ASN A 196 -0.30 -21.71 2.13
N VAL A 197 0.74 -21.01 2.59
CA VAL A 197 1.29 -19.84 1.90
C VAL A 197 1.80 -20.23 0.51
N PRO A 198 1.68 -19.36 -0.51
CA PRO A 198 2.40 -19.55 -1.78
C PRO A 198 3.91 -19.73 -1.55
N LEU A 199 4.53 -20.64 -2.31
CA LEU A 199 5.96 -21.00 -2.19
C LEU A 199 6.76 -20.66 -3.45
#